data_AF-A0A1L9X059-F1
#
_entry.id   AF-A0A1L9X059-F1
#
_cell.length_a   1.000
_cell.length_b   1.000
_cell.length_c   1.000
_cell.angle_alpha   90.00
_cell.angle_beta   90.00
_cell.angle_gamma   90.00
#
_symmetry.space_group_name_H-M   'P 1'
#
loop_
_entity.id
_entity.type
_entity.pdbx_description
1 polymer ?
#
loop_
_entity_poly.entity_id
_entity_poly.type
_entity_poly.pdbx_seq_one_letter_code
_entity_poly.pdbx_strand_id
1 'polypeptide(L)'
;MTQPVYFANAEYGAGARLCLNIAEWTIVSQINEHIAPGEPEDAANFDARPYACARFLVQRHHRGAIQQAFMRVYKQIPIVGTESEGAWERARQARQHITLEVTAFQQFSRQNVTCTPSLFDSKQEQQRVTDRVPGGFLHTIVWNIVPGIRLGDACGEQVFWSLAREERDLICDAFERTLPALRSTAYELAAGTAHTLVWDASTRKLYFIGWFNCIRLTSDKHSKPRSPILWAGWGLARAPHMPFAGPSWQGHTHEWTF
;
A
#
# COMPACT_ATOMS: atom_id res chain seq x y z
N MET A 1 -28.91 -5.46 2.29
CA MET A 1 -28.55 -4.10 1.85
C MET A 1 -27.34 -4.21 0.94
N THR A 2 -27.35 -3.56 -0.22
CA THR A 2 -26.19 -3.46 -1.12
C THR A 2 -25.14 -2.56 -0.49
N GLN A 3 -23.86 -2.94 -0.53
CA GLN A 3 -22.78 -2.05 -0.07
C GLN A 3 -22.78 -0.77 -0.91
N PRO A 4 -22.61 0.42 -0.29
CA PRO A 4 -22.50 1.67 -1.02
C PRO A 4 -21.24 1.67 -1.90
N VAL A 5 -21.37 2.19 -3.13
CA VAL A 5 -20.25 2.40 -4.06
C VAL A 5 -19.87 3.88 -4.01
N TYR A 6 -18.62 4.16 -3.66
CA TYR A 6 -18.11 5.53 -3.49
C TYR A 6 -17.35 6.04 -4.71
N PHE A 7 -16.88 5.15 -5.59
CA PHE A 7 -16.11 5.49 -6.79
C PHE A 7 -16.84 5.14 -8.08
N ALA A 8 -18.13 5.47 -8.16
CA ALA A 8 -18.95 5.18 -9.32
C ALA A 8 -18.46 5.87 -10.62
N ASN A 9 -18.83 5.27 -11.76
CA ASN A 9 -18.27 5.55 -13.09
C ASN A 9 -18.35 7.01 -13.59
N ALA A 10 -19.23 7.86 -13.05
CA ALA A 10 -19.38 9.23 -13.57
C ALA A 10 -18.15 10.12 -13.29
N GLU A 11 -17.49 9.95 -12.15
CA GLU A 11 -16.31 10.73 -11.76
C GLU A 11 -15.01 9.93 -11.89
N TYR A 12 -15.07 8.61 -11.66
CA TYR A 12 -13.90 7.72 -11.62
C TYR A 12 -13.94 6.60 -12.67
N GLY A 13 -14.76 6.74 -13.71
CA GLY A 13 -14.85 5.78 -14.80
C GLY A 13 -13.65 5.83 -15.75
N ALA A 14 -13.53 4.82 -16.62
CA ALA A 14 -12.53 4.80 -17.68
C ALA A 14 -12.65 6.06 -18.58
N GLY A 15 -11.53 6.70 -18.86
CA GLY A 15 -11.45 7.96 -19.59
C GLY A 15 -11.60 9.22 -18.73
N ALA A 16 -12.02 9.10 -17.46
CA ALA A 16 -12.06 10.24 -16.55
C ALA A 16 -10.65 10.80 -16.29
N ARG A 17 -10.56 12.11 -16.12
CA ARG A 17 -9.29 12.83 -15.99
C ARG A 17 -9.20 13.51 -14.64
N LEU A 18 -8.09 13.29 -13.94
CA LEU A 18 -7.82 13.87 -12.63
C LEU A 18 -6.57 14.76 -12.72
N CYS A 19 -6.77 16.06 -12.48
CA CYS A 19 -5.69 17.03 -12.37
C CYS A 19 -5.12 17.01 -10.95
N LEU A 20 -3.89 16.49 -10.84
CA LEU A 20 -3.12 16.49 -9.60
C LEU A 20 -2.13 17.65 -9.57
N ASN A 21 -1.15 17.63 -8.66
CA ASN A 21 -0.24 18.75 -8.47
C ASN A 21 0.77 18.89 -9.60
N ILE A 22 1.17 17.79 -10.24
CA ILE A 22 2.22 17.80 -11.27
C ILE A 22 1.63 17.58 -12.67
N ALA A 23 0.61 16.74 -12.81
CA ALA A 23 0.03 16.41 -14.11
C ALA A 23 -1.46 16.06 -14.06
N GLU A 24 -2.07 16.03 -15.25
CA GLU A 24 -3.34 15.38 -15.51
C GLU A 24 -3.13 13.88 -15.77
N TRP A 25 -3.91 13.04 -15.12
CA TRP A 25 -3.90 11.59 -15.27
C TRP A 25 -5.27 11.10 -15.77
N THR A 26 -5.27 10.23 -16.77
CA THR A 26 -6.48 9.59 -17.30
C THR A 26 -6.65 8.21 -16.69
N ILE A 27 -7.83 7.91 -16.15
CA ILE A 27 -8.18 6.58 -15.65
C ILE A 27 -8.32 5.62 -16.84
N VAL A 28 -7.58 4.51 -16.77
CA VAL A 28 -7.71 3.39 -17.72
C VAL A 28 -8.73 2.40 -17.18
N SER A 29 -8.61 2.02 -15.91
CA SER A 29 -9.55 1.10 -15.26
C SER A 29 -9.50 1.21 -13.74
N GLN A 30 -10.61 0.89 -13.08
CA GLN A 30 -10.65 0.66 -11.63
C GLN A 30 -10.21 -0.78 -11.33
N ILE A 31 -9.30 -0.95 -10.39
CA ILE A 31 -8.73 -2.24 -10.00
C ILE A 31 -9.47 -2.81 -8.79
N ASN A 32 -9.76 -1.97 -7.79
CA ASN A 32 -10.51 -2.37 -6.62
C ASN A 32 -11.13 -1.16 -5.90
N GLU A 33 -12.00 -1.46 -4.95
CA GLU A 33 -12.54 -0.52 -3.97
C GLU A 33 -12.47 -1.19 -2.59
N HIS A 34 -12.16 -0.39 -1.58
CA HIS A 34 -12.14 -0.80 -0.19
C HIS A 34 -12.89 0.23 0.65
N ILE A 35 -13.65 -0.26 1.62
CA ILE A 35 -14.43 0.56 2.54
C ILE A 35 -13.98 0.19 3.94
N ALA A 36 -13.52 1.18 4.69
CA ALA A 36 -13.24 1.11 6.11
C ALA A 36 -14.36 1.89 6.83
N PRO A 37 -15.46 1.22 7.23
CA PRO A 37 -16.50 1.85 8.00
C PRO A 37 -15.98 2.25 9.39
N GLY A 38 -16.71 3.11 10.07
CA GLY A 38 -16.34 3.63 11.38
C GLY A 38 -17.58 3.85 12.21
N GLU A 39 -17.58 3.22 13.38
CA GLU A 39 -18.68 3.32 14.34
C GLU A 39 -18.64 4.67 15.07
N PRO A 40 -19.80 5.17 15.55
CA PRO A 40 -19.85 6.42 16.30
C PRO A 40 -18.94 6.44 17.53
N GLU A 41 -18.85 5.33 18.26
CA GLU A 41 -17.99 5.19 19.44
C GLU A 41 -16.51 5.31 19.07
N ASP A 42 -16.08 4.63 17.99
CA ASP A 42 -14.71 4.71 17.51
C ASP A 42 -14.36 6.12 17.00
N ALA A 43 -15.29 6.76 16.28
CA ALA A 43 -15.08 8.11 15.76
C ALA A 43 -14.99 9.18 16.87
N ALA A 44 -15.61 8.91 18.04
CA ALA A 44 -15.54 9.75 19.23
C ALA A 44 -14.25 9.52 20.03
N ASN A 45 -13.78 8.28 20.11
CA ASN A 45 -12.67 7.89 20.97
C ASN A 45 -11.30 7.86 20.28
N PHE A 46 -11.28 7.71 18.94
CA PHE A 46 -10.05 7.59 18.16
C PHE A 46 -9.96 8.67 17.07
N ASP A 47 -8.71 8.96 16.66
CA ASP A 47 -8.42 9.85 15.53
C ASP A 47 -8.56 9.13 14.16
N ALA A 48 -9.16 7.94 14.16
CA ALA A 48 -9.50 7.20 12.95
C ALA A 48 -10.81 7.75 12.36
N ARG A 49 -10.87 7.91 11.05
CA ARG A 49 -12.09 8.33 10.35
C ARG A 49 -12.48 7.31 9.31
N PRO A 50 -13.79 7.04 9.16
CA PRO A 50 -14.28 6.14 8.14
C PRO A 50 -13.91 6.68 6.76
N TYR A 51 -13.48 5.78 5.88
CA TYR A 51 -13.09 6.15 4.52
C TYR A 51 -13.38 5.05 3.52
N ALA A 52 -13.49 5.45 2.27
CA ALA A 52 -13.42 4.56 1.13
C ALA A 52 -12.17 4.91 0.32
N CYS A 53 -11.58 3.90 -0.31
CA CYS A 53 -10.53 4.14 -1.29
C CYS A 53 -10.66 3.19 -2.47
N ALA A 54 -10.22 3.65 -3.63
CA ALA A 54 -10.16 2.84 -4.83
C ALA A 54 -8.78 2.97 -5.48
N ARG A 55 -8.28 1.86 -6.00
CA ARG A 55 -7.05 1.83 -6.79
C ARG A 55 -7.40 1.76 -8.27
N PHE A 56 -6.71 2.55 -9.07
CA PHE A 56 -6.91 2.66 -10.51
C PHE A 56 -5.60 2.40 -11.25
N LEU A 57 -5.70 1.82 -12.45
CA LEU A 57 -4.67 1.95 -13.47
C LEU A 57 -4.90 3.27 -14.17
N VAL A 58 -3.85 4.10 -14.26
CA VAL A 58 -3.92 5.42 -14.88
C VAL A 58 -2.78 5.60 -15.87
N GLN A 59 -2.95 6.56 -16.77
CA GLN A 59 -1.93 6.94 -17.72
C GLN A 59 -1.85 8.45 -17.93
N ARG A 60 -0.69 8.92 -18.35
CA ARG A 60 -0.49 10.29 -18.86
C ARG A 60 0.46 10.28 -20.05
N HIS A 61 0.40 11.34 -20.86
CA HIS A 61 1.46 11.61 -21.82
C HIS A 61 2.63 12.29 -21.09
N HIS A 62 3.83 11.72 -21.21
CA HIS A 62 5.04 12.28 -20.63
C HIS A 62 6.22 12.08 -21.59
N ARG A 63 6.90 13.17 -21.96
CA ARG A 63 8.06 13.16 -22.88
C ARG A 63 7.80 12.37 -24.18
N GLY A 64 6.63 12.56 -24.78
CA GLY A 64 6.27 11.92 -26.05
C GLY A 64 5.85 10.44 -25.94
N ALA A 65 5.81 9.86 -24.74
CA ALA A 65 5.37 8.48 -24.51
C ALA A 65 4.19 8.42 -23.55
N ILE A 66 3.43 7.32 -23.60
CA ILE A 66 2.41 6.99 -22.60
C ILE A 66 3.11 6.43 -21.37
N GLN A 67 2.92 7.06 -20.22
CA GLN A 67 3.40 6.58 -18.92
C GLN A 67 2.22 6.06 -18.11
N GLN A 68 2.25 4.76 -17.79
CA GLN A 68 1.28 4.12 -16.90
C GLN A 68 1.74 4.18 -15.44
N ALA A 69 0.77 4.22 -14.53
CA ALA A 69 0.98 4.27 -13.10
C ALA A 69 -0.23 3.68 -12.35
N PHE A 70 -0.04 3.38 -11.08
CA PHE A 70 -1.17 3.16 -10.18
C PHE A 70 -1.55 4.47 -9.51
N MET A 71 -2.85 4.67 -9.34
CA MET A 71 -3.42 5.75 -8.55
C MET A 71 -4.25 5.17 -7.42
N ARG A 72 -4.21 5.78 -6.25
CA ARG A 72 -5.23 5.55 -5.22
C ARG A 72 -5.83 6.86 -4.76
N VAL A 73 -7.15 6.86 -4.72
CA VAL A 73 -7.95 7.97 -4.18
C VAL A 73 -8.55 7.51 -2.86
N TYR A 74 -8.36 8.29 -1.81
CA TYR A 74 -8.97 8.15 -0.50
C TYR A 74 -9.99 9.24 -0.31
N LYS A 75 -11.20 8.87 0.09
CA LYS A 75 -12.30 9.79 0.31
C LYS A 75 -12.92 9.50 1.68
N GLN A 76 -13.11 10.52 2.51
CA GLN A 76 -13.84 10.36 3.77
C GLN A 76 -15.29 9.96 3.46
N ILE A 77 -15.83 9.03 4.24
CA ILE A 77 -17.23 8.59 4.16
C ILE A 77 -17.94 8.92 5.47
N PRO A 78 -19.28 8.96 5.50
CA PRO A 78 -20.02 9.22 6.73
C PRO A 78 -19.77 8.14 7.78
N ILE A 79 -19.90 8.52 9.06
CA ILE A 79 -19.97 7.57 10.17
C ILE A 79 -21.19 6.65 9.96
N VAL A 80 -21.04 5.37 10.30
CA VAL A 80 -22.12 4.38 10.15
C VAL A 80 -23.39 4.88 10.84
N GLY A 81 -24.52 4.84 10.13
CA GLY A 81 -25.83 5.29 10.61
C GLY A 81 -26.14 6.76 10.32
N THR A 82 -25.18 7.54 9.83
CA THR A 82 -25.36 8.98 9.52
C THR A 82 -25.47 9.25 8.02
N GLU A 83 -25.49 8.21 7.17
CA GLU A 83 -25.43 8.35 5.72
C GLU A 83 -26.62 9.14 5.15
N SER A 84 -27.78 9.03 5.77
CA SER A 84 -29.03 9.72 5.39
C SER A 84 -29.19 11.10 6.01
N GLU A 85 -28.29 11.53 6.90
CA GLU A 85 -28.38 12.84 7.53
C GLU A 85 -28.20 13.98 6.52
N GLY A 86 -28.61 15.19 6.93
CA GLY A 86 -28.40 16.39 6.14
C GLY A 86 -26.92 16.66 5.88
N ALA A 87 -26.62 17.28 4.74
CA ALA A 87 -25.23 17.60 4.35
C ALA A 87 -24.49 18.41 5.44
N TRP A 88 -25.20 19.26 6.17
CA TRP A 88 -24.65 20.03 7.29
C TRP A 88 -24.19 19.14 8.45
N GLU A 89 -24.97 18.13 8.85
CA GLU A 89 -24.58 17.21 9.93
C GLU A 89 -23.38 16.34 9.50
N ARG A 90 -23.41 15.81 8.27
CA ARG A 90 -22.28 15.05 7.73
C ARG A 90 -21.02 15.92 7.62
N ALA A 91 -21.14 17.20 7.29
CA ALA A 91 -20.01 18.13 7.25
C ALA A 91 -19.32 18.31 8.61
N ARG A 92 -20.06 18.20 9.73
CA ARG A 92 -19.48 18.29 11.08
C ARG A 92 -18.54 17.14 11.41
N GLN A 93 -18.68 16.02 10.70
CA GLN A 93 -17.81 14.84 10.80
C GLN A 93 -16.46 15.04 10.08
N ALA A 94 -16.34 16.07 9.25
CA ALA A 94 -15.12 16.38 8.53
C ALA A 94 -13.95 16.60 9.50
N ARG A 95 -12.85 15.90 9.24
CA ARG A 95 -11.58 16.07 9.95
C ARG A 95 -10.44 15.96 8.95
N GLN A 96 -9.38 16.71 9.22
CA GLN A 96 -8.12 16.50 8.51
C GLN A 96 -7.52 15.19 9.00
N HIS A 97 -7.29 14.27 8.08
CA HIS A 97 -6.65 12.98 8.35
C HIS A 97 -5.84 12.60 7.13
N ILE A 98 -4.62 12.09 7.30
CA ILE A 98 -3.78 11.57 6.21
C ILE A 98 -3.51 10.10 6.50
N THR A 99 -3.86 9.24 5.55
CA THR A 99 -3.71 7.80 5.70
C THR A 99 -2.23 7.39 5.74
N LEU A 100 -1.92 6.30 6.44
CA LEU A 100 -0.54 5.84 6.61
C LEU A 100 0.16 5.58 5.28
N GLU A 101 -0.52 4.96 4.30
CA GLU A 101 0.05 4.74 2.95
C GLU A 101 0.52 6.06 2.31
N VAL A 102 -0.30 7.11 2.37
CA VAL A 102 0.07 8.43 1.81
C VAL A 102 1.30 8.99 2.52
N THR A 103 1.34 8.93 3.85
CA THR A 103 2.51 9.41 4.61
C THR A 103 3.77 8.58 4.31
N ALA A 104 3.65 7.27 4.13
CA ALA A 104 4.75 6.37 3.81
C ALA A 104 5.35 6.71 2.44
N PHE A 105 4.53 6.86 1.40
CA PHE A 105 5.00 7.25 0.06
C PHE A 105 5.69 8.61 0.05
N GLN A 106 5.15 9.59 0.77
CA GLN A 106 5.81 10.89 0.93
C GLN A 106 7.17 10.75 1.62
N GLN A 107 7.27 9.90 2.65
CA GLN A 107 8.53 9.64 3.35
C GLN A 107 9.56 8.95 2.45
N PHE A 108 9.14 7.92 1.70
CA PHE A 108 10.01 7.22 0.75
C PHE A 108 10.57 8.17 -0.30
N SER A 109 9.72 9.06 -0.82
CA SER A 109 10.14 10.09 -1.77
C SER A 109 11.15 11.06 -1.15
N ARG A 110 10.92 11.55 0.08
CA ARG A 110 11.84 12.49 0.76
C ARG A 110 13.20 11.85 1.07
N GLN A 111 13.21 10.56 1.41
CA GLN A 111 14.43 9.81 1.72
C GLN A 111 15.07 9.14 0.50
N ASN A 112 14.52 9.32 -0.70
CA ASN A 112 14.98 8.68 -1.93
C ASN A 112 15.10 7.15 -1.82
N VAL A 113 14.13 6.51 -1.15
CA VAL A 113 14.07 5.05 -1.02
C VAL A 113 13.84 4.45 -2.39
N THR A 114 14.75 3.59 -2.84
CA THR A 114 14.71 3.04 -4.20
C THR A 114 14.03 1.69 -4.28
N CYS A 115 13.83 1.00 -3.16
CA CYS A 115 13.23 -0.34 -3.07
C CYS A 115 11.72 -0.34 -2.90
N THR A 116 11.06 0.81 -3.05
CA THR A 116 9.60 0.93 -3.07
C THR A 116 9.17 1.58 -4.38
N PRO A 117 7.88 1.49 -4.77
CA PRO A 117 7.39 2.29 -5.87
C PRO A 117 7.61 3.79 -5.59
N SER A 118 8.10 4.50 -6.60
CA SER A 118 8.33 5.93 -6.57
C SER A 118 7.01 6.67 -6.72
N LEU A 119 6.79 7.65 -5.83
CA LEU A 119 5.68 8.58 -5.93
C LEU A 119 5.90 9.50 -7.13
N PHE A 120 4.95 9.51 -8.07
CA PHE A 120 4.96 10.38 -9.24
C PHE A 120 4.20 11.67 -9.03
N ASP A 121 3.09 11.62 -8.29
CA ASP A 121 2.22 12.77 -8.03
C ASP A 121 1.38 12.53 -6.78
N SER A 122 0.91 13.61 -6.17
CA SER A 122 -0.05 13.52 -5.07
C SER A 122 -0.82 14.81 -4.96
N LYS A 123 -2.04 14.74 -4.44
CA LYS A 123 -2.88 15.92 -4.17
C LYS A 123 -3.72 15.67 -2.93
N GLN A 124 -3.78 16.68 -2.07
CA GLN A 124 -4.60 16.67 -0.85
C GLN A 124 -5.62 17.78 -0.98
N GLU A 125 -6.89 17.42 -0.82
CA GLU A 125 -8.03 18.31 -1.02
C GLU A 125 -9.10 18.04 0.05
N GLN A 126 -10.08 18.93 0.09
CA GLN A 126 -11.31 18.74 0.82
C GLN A 126 -12.45 18.39 -0.14
N GLN A 127 -13.35 17.54 0.32
CA GLN A 127 -14.57 17.18 -0.36
C GLN A 127 -15.48 18.40 -0.53
N ARG A 128 -16.16 18.46 -1.68
CA ARG A 128 -17.05 19.55 -2.07
C ARG A 128 -18.33 19.53 -1.24
N VAL A 129 -19.11 20.60 -1.32
CA VAL A 129 -20.42 20.71 -0.63
C VAL A 129 -21.44 19.64 -1.05
N THR A 130 -21.26 19.04 -2.23
CA THR A 130 -22.12 17.99 -2.79
C THR A 130 -21.62 16.58 -2.50
N ASP A 131 -20.42 16.43 -1.94
CA ASP A 131 -19.87 15.12 -1.59
C ASP A 131 -20.55 14.54 -0.34
N ARG A 132 -20.28 13.25 -0.07
CA ARG A 132 -20.89 12.53 1.06
C ARG A 132 -20.55 13.15 2.41
N VAL A 133 -19.31 13.62 2.58
CA VAL A 133 -18.86 14.34 3.78
C VAL A 133 -18.29 15.68 3.35
N PRO A 134 -19.11 16.75 3.25
CA PRO A 134 -18.61 18.05 2.85
C PRO A 134 -17.48 18.54 3.76
N GLY A 135 -16.38 19.02 3.18
CA GLY A 135 -15.18 19.42 3.92
C GLY A 135 -14.31 18.26 4.44
N GLY A 136 -14.77 17.01 4.30
CA GLY A 136 -13.99 15.81 4.61
C GLY A 136 -12.75 15.68 3.73
N PHE A 137 -11.81 14.81 4.10
CA PHE A 137 -10.57 14.70 3.33
C PHE A 137 -10.76 13.98 1.98
N LEU A 138 -9.95 14.38 1.00
CA LEU A 138 -9.78 13.72 -0.29
C LEU A 138 -8.28 13.69 -0.63
N HIS A 139 -7.67 12.49 -0.61
CA HIS A 139 -6.25 12.33 -0.92
C HIS A 139 -6.07 11.47 -2.14
N THR A 140 -5.30 11.95 -3.10
CA THR A 140 -4.89 11.17 -4.28
C THR A 140 -3.39 11.03 -4.30
N ILE A 141 -2.91 9.81 -4.51
CA ILE A 141 -1.49 9.52 -4.76
C ILE A 141 -1.35 8.71 -6.05
N VAL A 142 -0.31 8.99 -6.81
CA VAL A 142 0.04 8.26 -8.03
C VAL A 142 1.48 7.81 -7.94
N TRP A 143 1.73 6.53 -8.17
CA TRP A 143 3.06 5.94 -8.09
C TRP A 143 3.33 4.99 -9.25
N ASN A 144 4.60 4.78 -9.56
CA ASN A 144 4.98 3.96 -10.70
C ASN A 144 4.59 2.48 -10.53
N ILE A 145 4.43 1.81 -11.66
CA ILE A 145 4.44 0.34 -11.70
C ILE A 145 5.92 -0.06 -11.76
N VAL A 146 6.39 -0.83 -10.77
CA VAL A 146 7.77 -1.30 -10.73
C VAL A 146 7.98 -2.43 -11.75
N PRO A 147 9.16 -2.53 -12.39
CA PRO A 147 9.47 -3.62 -13.31
C PRO A 147 9.65 -4.94 -12.56
N GLY A 148 9.59 -6.06 -13.30
CA GLY A 148 9.88 -7.39 -12.79
C GLY A 148 8.65 -8.26 -12.55
N ILE A 149 8.87 -9.41 -11.90
CA ILE A 149 7.85 -10.40 -11.59
C ILE A 149 7.48 -10.33 -10.11
N ARG A 150 6.18 -10.42 -9.80
CA ARG A 150 5.73 -10.54 -8.41
C ARG A 150 6.02 -11.94 -7.90
N LEU A 151 6.62 -12.08 -6.72
CA LEU A 151 7.11 -13.35 -6.19
C LEU A 151 6.03 -14.24 -5.56
N GLY A 152 4.82 -13.71 -5.41
CA GLY A 152 3.65 -14.45 -4.98
C GLY A 152 2.35 -13.83 -5.48
N ASP A 153 1.26 -14.53 -5.27
CA ASP A 153 -0.10 -14.10 -5.59
C ASP A 153 -1.03 -14.26 -4.37
N ALA A 154 -2.33 -14.17 -4.59
CA ALA A 154 -3.32 -14.37 -3.52
C ALA A 154 -3.33 -15.81 -2.98
N CYS A 155 -2.73 -16.77 -3.68
CA CYS A 155 -2.66 -18.18 -3.34
C CYS A 155 -1.34 -18.60 -2.69
N GLY A 156 -0.33 -17.73 -2.66
CA GLY A 156 0.90 -17.91 -1.90
C GLY A 156 2.18 -17.60 -2.69
N GLU A 157 3.28 -18.19 -2.24
CA GLU A 157 4.64 -17.95 -2.73
C GLU A 157 5.09 -18.85 -3.91
N GLN A 158 4.15 -19.43 -4.67
CA GLN A 158 4.46 -20.41 -5.71
C GLN A 158 5.37 -19.86 -6.81
N VAL A 159 5.22 -18.57 -7.18
CA VAL A 159 6.06 -17.94 -8.20
C VAL A 159 7.52 -17.97 -7.76
N PHE A 160 7.83 -17.58 -6.52
CA PHE A 160 9.18 -17.68 -5.96
C PHE A 160 9.75 -19.10 -6.06
N TRP A 161 9.01 -20.12 -5.61
CA TRP A 161 9.48 -21.51 -5.61
C TRP A 161 9.62 -22.13 -7.00
N SER A 162 8.93 -21.58 -8.00
CA SER A 162 9.07 -22.02 -9.40
C SER A 162 10.38 -21.54 -10.05
N LEU A 163 11.06 -20.56 -9.46
CA LEU A 163 12.33 -20.05 -9.94
C LEU A 163 13.47 -21.04 -9.69
N ALA A 164 14.49 -20.98 -10.55
CA ALA A 164 15.75 -21.70 -10.37
C ALA A 164 16.41 -21.30 -9.03
N ARG A 165 17.14 -22.24 -8.42
CA ARG A 165 17.72 -22.04 -7.09
C ARG A 165 18.64 -20.83 -7.04
N GLU A 166 19.46 -20.66 -8.08
CA GLU A 166 20.41 -19.55 -8.21
C GLU A 166 19.69 -18.19 -8.18
N GLU A 167 18.50 -18.12 -8.79
CA GLU A 167 17.70 -16.90 -8.81
C GLU A 167 17.06 -16.62 -7.45
N ARG A 168 16.61 -17.66 -6.75
CA ARG A 168 16.07 -17.53 -5.39
C ARG A 168 17.14 -17.07 -4.40
N ASP A 169 18.37 -17.58 -4.51
CA ASP A 169 19.49 -17.15 -3.69
C ASP A 169 19.78 -15.65 -3.91
N LEU A 170 19.77 -15.17 -5.16
CA LEU A 170 19.91 -13.74 -5.47
C LEU A 170 18.78 -12.88 -4.86
N ILE A 171 17.55 -13.38 -4.85
CA ILE A 171 16.40 -12.71 -4.23
C ILE A 171 16.60 -12.62 -2.71
N CYS A 172 17.00 -13.72 -2.07
CA CYS A 172 17.28 -13.76 -0.64
C CYS A 172 18.39 -12.77 -0.25
N ASP A 173 19.48 -12.72 -1.02
CA ASP A 173 20.56 -11.75 -0.84
C ASP A 173 20.09 -10.30 -1.02
N ALA A 174 19.21 -10.04 -1.99
CA ALA A 174 18.63 -8.72 -2.19
C ALA A 174 17.69 -8.33 -1.04
N PHE A 175 16.88 -9.27 -0.55
CA PHE A 175 16.00 -9.08 0.59
C PHE A 175 16.78 -8.70 1.85
N GLU A 176 17.84 -9.43 2.16
CA GLU A 176 18.71 -9.18 3.32
C GLU A 176 19.37 -7.80 3.30
N ARG A 177 19.82 -7.37 2.12
CA ARG A 177 20.46 -6.06 1.96
C ARG A 177 19.47 -4.91 2.01
N THR A 178 18.25 -5.12 1.54
CA THR A 178 17.29 -4.04 1.27
C THR A 178 16.32 -3.78 2.43
N LEU A 179 15.89 -4.83 3.13
CA LEU A 179 14.95 -4.71 4.24
C LEU A 179 15.40 -3.73 5.35
N PRO A 180 16.69 -3.66 5.74
CA PRO A 180 17.14 -2.71 6.77
C PRO A 180 16.97 -1.24 6.34
N ALA A 181 17.33 -0.91 5.10
CA ALA A 181 17.18 0.43 4.55
C ALA A 181 15.70 0.83 4.41
N LEU A 182 14.82 -0.15 4.18
CA LEU A 182 13.39 0.08 4.22
C LEU A 182 12.91 0.37 5.65
N ARG A 183 13.32 -0.43 6.64
CA ARG A 183 12.92 -0.24 8.05
C ARG A 183 13.44 1.06 8.67
N SER A 184 14.53 1.63 8.17
CA SER A 184 15.00 2.95 8.61
C SER A 184 14.07 4.11 8.24
N THR A 185 13.07 3.87 7.37
CA THR A 185 12.03 4.85 7.05
C THR A 185 10.96 4.98 8.14
N ALA A 186 11.01 4.14 9.17
CA ALA A 186 9.99 3.97 10.21
C ALA A 186 8.63 3.46 9.70
N TYR A 187 8.59 2.84 8.53
CA TYR A 187 7.42 2.12 8.01
C TYR A 187 7.74 0.66 7.73
N GLU A 188 6.74 -0.21 7.92
CA GLU A 188 6.80 -1.63 7.61
C GLU A 188 5.46 -2.11 7.04
N LEU A 189 5.48 -3.17 6.24
CA LEU A 189 4.26 -3.85 5.80
C LEU A 189 3.70 -4.66 6.98
N ALA A 190 2.43 -4.49 7.32
CA ALA A 190 1.82 -5.26 8.42
C ALA A 190 1.86 -6.78 8.17
N ALA A 191 1.74 -7.21 6.90
CA ALA A 191 1.81 -8.60 6.47
C ALA A 191 2.73 -8.71 5.25
N GLY A 192 4.05 -8.76 5.49
CA GLY A 192 5.03 -9.00 4.44
C GLY A 192 4.99 -10.46 3.99
N THR A 193 4.79 -10.69 2.68
CA THR A 193 4.77 -12.02 2.06
C THR A 193 5.42 -11.94 0.67
N ALA A 194 5.62 -13.06 -0.01
CA ALA A 194 6.13 -13.07 -1.39
C ALA A 194 5.22 -12.27 -2.34
N HIS A 195 3.91 -12.17 -2.06
CA HIS A 195 2.97 -11.34 -2.82
C HIS A 195 3.26 -9.83 -2.71
N THR A 196 3.94 -9.38 -1.66
CA THR A 196 4.35 -7.98 -1.51
C THR A 196 5.77 -7.70 -2.01
N LEU A 197 6.37 -8.66 -2.72
CA LEU A 197 7.69 -8.53 -3.33
C LEU A 197 7.61 -8.61 -4.86
N VAL A 198 8.36 -7.73 -5.53
CA VAL A 198 8.59 -7.79 -6.97
C VAL A 198 10.08 -7.86 -7.24
N TRP A 199 10.49 -8.83 -8.04
CA TRP A 199 11.87 -9.05 -8.43
C TRP A 199 12.11 -8.64 -9.88
N ASP A 200 13.00 -7.68 -10.08
CA ASP A 200 13.51 -7.30 -11.39
C ASP A 200 14.89 -7.94 -11.61
N ALA A 201 14.90 -9.08 -12.30
CA ALA A 201 16.11 -9.83 -12.62
C ALA A 201 17.11 -9.01 -13.46
N SER A 202 16.62 -8.10 -14.32
CA SER A 202 17.48 -7.32 -15.22
C SER A 202 18.38 -6.33 -14.48
N THR A 203 17.87 -5.79 -13.36
CA THR A 203 18.58 -4.84 -12.49
C THR A 203 19.03 -5.47 -11.17
N ARG A 204 18.70 -6.75 -10.94
CA ARG A 204 18.89 -7.48 -9.68
C ARG A 204 18.32 -6.73 -8.47
N LYS A 205 17.10 -6.20 -8.64
CA LYS A 205 16.48 -5.32 -7.66
C LYS A 205 15.18 -5.91 -7.12
N LEU A 206 15.08 -5.90 -5.79
CA LEU A 206 13.88 -6.29 -5.07
C LEU A 206 13.09 -5.05 -4.66
N TYR A 207 11.80 -5.06 -4.99
CA TYR A 207 10.85 -4.01 -4.64
C TYR A 207 9.83 -4.52 -3.63
N PHE A 208 9.56 -3.69 -2.61
CA PHE A 208 8.50 -3.88 -1.63
C PHE A 208 7.28 -3.08 -2.05
N ILE A 209 6.17 -3.77 -2.28
CA ILE A 209 4.90 -3.20 -2.75
C ILE A 209 3.77 -3.47 -1.74
N GLY A 210 2.55 -2.96 -2.01
CA GLY A 210 1.39 -3.29 -1.17
C GLY A 210 1.29 -2.49 0.15
N TRP A 211 1.69 -1.22 0.12
CA TRP A 211 1.77 -0.32 1.28
C TRP A 211 0.43 0.13 1.88
N PHE A 212 -0.70 -0.38 1.37
CA PHE A 212 -2.04 -0.02 1.82
C PHE A 212 -2.26 -0.22 3.32
N ASN A 213 -1.80 -1.37 3.85
CA ASN A 213 -1.86 -1.72 5.27
C ASN A 213 -0.48 -1.60 5.94
N CYS A 214 0.28 -0.57 5.60
CA CYS A 214 1.54 -0.32 6.29
C CYS A 214 1.32 0.13 7.74
N ILE A 215 2.31 -0.13 8.58
CA ILE A 215 2.36 0.31 9.97
C ILE A 215 3.55 1.25 10.17
N ARG A 216 3.39 2.17 11.11
CA ARG A 216 4.51 2.98 11.60
C ARG A 216 5.25 2.20 12.67
N LEU A 217 6.56 2.08 12.50
CA LEU A 217 7.44 1.50 13.51
C LEU A 217 7.69 2.51 14.62
N THR A 218 7.55 2.04 15.85
CA THR A 218 7.98 2.76 17.06
C THR A 218 9.48 2.57 17.25
N SER A 219 10.12 3.53 17.93
CA SER A 219 11.59 3.63 18.03
C SER A 219 12.26 2.41 18.67
N ASP A 220 11.54 1.65 19.48
CA ASP A 220 11.96 0.42 20.16
C ASP A 220 12.07 -0.81 19.22
N LYS A 221 11.50 -0.74 18.01
CA LYS A 221 11.51 -1.85 17.04
C LYS A 221 12.65 -1.81 16.03
N HIS A 222 13.44 -0.73 15.98
CA HIS A 222 14.56 -0.59 15.06
C HIS A 222 15.75 -1.53 15.36
N SER A 223 15.83 -2.06 16.59
CA SER A 223 17.01 -2.76 17.10
C SER A 223 16.86 -4.28 17.23
N LYS A 224 15.73 -4.87 16.84
CA LYS A 224 15.54 -6.32 17.00
C LYS A 224 16.49 -7.10 16.08
N PRO A 225 17.25 -8.08 16.60
CA PRO A 225 18.13 -8.90 15.79
C PRO A 225 17.34 -9.62 14.69
N ARG A 226 17.95 -9.75 13.52
CA ARG A 226 17.36 -10.42 12.34
C ARG A 226 17.05 -11.85 12.73
N SER A 227 15.78 -12.19 12.86
CA SER A 227 15.35 -13.57 13.11
C SER A 227 15.20 -14.28 11.77
N PRO A 228 15.72 -15.51 11.63
CA PRO A 228 15.51 -16.27 10.42
C PRO A 228 14.06 -16.56 10.08
N ILE A 229 13.16 -16.43 11.06
CA ILE A 229 11.72 -16.48 10.84
C ILE A 229 11.23 -15.47 9.79
N LEU A 230 11.98 -14.39 9.54
CA LEU A 230 11.61 -13.42 8.52
C LEU A 230 11.61 -14.04 7.13
N TRP A 231 12.57 -14.90 6.76
CA TRP A 231 12.52 -15.55 5.46
C TRP A 231 11.28 -16.43 5.32
N ALA A 232 10.94 -17.21 6.35
CA ALA A 232 9.74 -18.03 6.35
C ALA A 232 8.45 -17.20 6.33
N GLY A 233 8.36 -16.13 7.12
CA GLY A 233 7.21 -15.23 7.15
C GLY A 233 6.96 -14.53 5.81
N TRP A 234 8.04 -14.23 5.08
CA TRP A 234 7.95 -13.65 3.73
C TRP A 234 7.80 -14.70 2.62
N GLY A 235 7.74 -16.00 2.95
CA GLY A 235 7.63 -17.09 1.97
C GLY A 235 8.91 -17.36 1.18
N LEU A 236 10.05 -16.83 1.63
CA LEU A 236 11.37 -17.00 1.01
C LEU A 236 12.14 -18.21 1.57
N ALA A 237 11.59 -18.90 2.56
CA ALA A 237 12.14 -20.15 3.08
C ALA A 237 11.04 -21.05 3.60
N ARG A 238 11.26 -22.37 3.54
CA ARG A 238 10.42 -23.39 4.17
C ARG A 238 11.19 -24.06 5.29
N ALA A 239 10.64 -23.99 6.50
CA ALA A 239 11.17 -24.69 7.65
C ALA A 239 10.50 -26.06 7.82
N PRO A 240 11.26 -27.10 8.19
CA PRO A 240 10.74 -28.45 8.37
C PRO A 240 9.83 -28.58 9.60
N HIS A 241 9.99 -27.70 10.59
CA HIS A 241 9.24 -27.71 11.84
C HIS A 241 8.61 -26.35 12.13
N MET A 242 7.28 -26.35 12.26
CA MET A 242 6.44 -25.22 12.67
C MET A 242 5.53 -25.66 13.83
N PRO A 243 5.17 -24.79 14.78
CA PRO A 243 5.48 -23.36 14.86
C PRO A 243 6.80 -23.04 15.59
N PHE A 244 7.37 -21.86 15.32
CA PHE A 244 8.55 -21.36 16.02
C PHE A 244 8.21 -20.73 17.38
N ALA A 245 9.19 -20.67 18.29
CA ALA A 245 9.05 -20.08 19.64
C ALA A 245 8.80 -18.55 19.67
N GLY A 246 8.75 -17.88 18.51
CA GLY A 246 8.39 -16.47 18.39
C GLY A 246 9.19 -15.70 17.33
N PRO A 247 8.85 -14.41 17.09
CA PRO A 247 9.47 -13.57 16.06
C PRO A 247 10.94 -13.18 16.33
N SER A 248 11.47 -13.54 17.50
CA SER A 248 12.89 -13.36 17.88
C SER A 248 13.68 -14.67 17.88
N TRP A 249 13.13 -15.75 17.33
CA TRP A 249 13.82 -17.05 17.27
C TRP A 249 15.14 -16.93 16.47
N GLN A 250 16.22 -17.50 16.98
CA GLN A 250 17.59 -17.40 16.40
C GLN A 250 18.20 -18.79 16.14
N GLY A 251 17.39 -19.84 16.07
CA GLY A 251 17.89 -21.20 15.90
C GLY A 251 18.48 -21.47 14.52
N HIS A 252 19.01 -22.67 14.34
CA HIS A 252 19.72 -23.04 13.12
C HIS A 252 18.76 -23.26 11.94
N THR A 253 19.13 -22.75 10.76
CA THR A 253 18.38 -22.89 9.51
C THR A 253 18.96 -23.92 8.55
N HIS A 254 19.88 -24.78 9.01
CA HIS A 254 20.58 -25.76 8.17
C HIS A 254 19.66 -26.77 7.47
N GLU A 255 18.49 -27.06 8.04
CA GLU A 255 17.48 -27.94 7.47
C GLU A 255 16.42 -27.20 6.63
N TRP A 256 16.53 -25.88 6.53
CA TRP A 256 15.55 -25.08 5.80
C TRP A 256 15.82 -25.16 4.30
N THR A 257 14.73 -25.15 3.53
CA THR A 257 14.82 -24.95 2.09
C THR A 257 14.70 -23.46 1.81
N PHE A 258 15.58 -22.94 0.95
CA PHE A 258 15.55 -21.59 0.39
C PHE A 258 15.38 -21.68 -1.14
#